data_AF-A0A7C6X581-F1
#
_entry.id   AF-A0A7C6X581-F1
#
_cell.length_a   1.000
_cell.length_b   1.000
_cell.length_c   1.000
_cell.angle_alpha   90.00
_cell.angle_beta   90.00
_cell.angle_gamma   90.00
#
_symmetry.space_group_name_H-M   'P 1'
#
loop_
_entity.id
_entity.type
_entity.pdbx_description
1 polymer ?
#
loop_
_entity_poly.entity_id
_entity_poly.type
_entity_poly.pdbx_seq_one_letter_code
_entity_poly.pdbx_strand_id
1 'polypeptide(L)'
;MNFCIAYKQILARHDLISPINTARLIKEATALQPETYSSDMDSIYSRLSSLALYNEIDAVICIRDPAIPSPESQQRLFQSCDVNSIPFATNTATAEILVLAINRGDLDWRELIRT
;
A
#
# COMPACT_ATOMS: atom_id res chain seq x y z
N MET A 1 -6.22 3.25 -11.04
CA MET A 1 -6.17 2.02 -11.86
C MET A 1 -4.93 1.96 -12.76
N ASN A 2 -4.65 3.00 -13.55
CA ASN A 2 -3.51 3.03 -14.49
C ASN A 2 -2.18 2.57 -13.87
N PHE A 3 -1.92 2.95 -12.63
CA PHE A 3 -0.76 2.50 -11.87
C PHE A 3 -0.65 0.97 -11.78
N CYS A 4 -1.71 0.29 -11.29
CA CYS A 4 -1.72 -1.16 -11.16
C CYS A 4 -1.59 -1.88 -12.51
N ILE A 5 -2.16 -1.32 -13.57
CA ILE A 5 -2.01 -1.86 -14.94
C ILE A 5 -0.57 -1.76 -15.42
N ALA A 6 0.03 -0.57 -15.30
CA ALA A 6 1.39 -0.30 -15.76
C ALA A 6 2.43 -1.17 -15.03
N TYR A 7 2.26 -1.35 -13.72
CA TYR A 7 3.22 -2.05 -12.87
C TYR A 7 2.81 -3.48 -12.50
N LYS A 8 1.83 -4.07 -13.20
CA LYS A 8 1.28 -5.38 -12.85
C LYS A 8 2.33 -6.49 -12.73
N GLN A 9 3.36 -6.45 -13.57
CA GLN A 9 4.42 -7.47 -13.59
C GLN A 9 5.31 -7.43 -12.35
N ILE A 10 5.46 -6.24 -11.76
CA ILE A 10 6.19 -6.06 -10.50
C ILE A 10 5.27 -6.46 -9.36
N LEU A 11 4.05 -5.90 -9.33
CA LEU A 11 3.06 -6.16 -8.27
C LEU A 11 2.70 -7.65 -8.15
N ALA A 12 2.71 -8.41 -9.24
CA ALA A 12 2.45 -9.87 -9.24
C ALA A 12 3.45 -10.70 -8.43
N ARG A 13 4.60 -10.14 -8.06
CA ARG A 13 5.65 -10.81 -7.28
C ARG A 13 5.54 -10.58 -5.77
N HIS A 14 4.53 -9.82 -5.34
CA HIS A 14 4.38 -9.36 -3.97
C HIS A 14 2.98 -9.70 -3.47
N ASP A 15 2.84 -9.83 -2.16
CA ASP A 15 1.54 -9.96 -1.52
C ASP A 15 0.86 -8.58 -1.47
N LEU A 16 -0.33 -8.50 -2.07
CA LEU A 16 -1.07 -7.26 -2.22
C LEU A 16 -2.25 -7.25 -1.26
N ILE A 17 -2.45 -6.14 -0.56
CA ILE A 17 -3.62 -5.89 0.28
C ILE A 17 -4.38 -4.71 -0.30
N SER A 18 -5.71 -4.82 -0.41
CA SER A 18 -6.55 -3.75 -0.93
C SER A 18 -7.95 -3.77 -0.34
N PRO A 19 -8.64 -2.60 -0.20
CA PRO A 19 -10.08 -2.56 0.05
C PRO A 19 -10.85 -3.36 -1.01
N ILE A 20 -11.97 -3.98 -0.63
CA ILE A 20 -12.77 -4.86 -1.50
C ILE A 20 -13.15 -4.22 -2.84
N ASN A 21 -13.58 -2.95 -2.83
CA ASN A 21 -13.98 -2.23 -4.04
C ASN A 21 -12.79 -2.02 -4.98
N THR A 22 -11.64 -1.64 -4.44
CA THR A 22 -10.41 -1.43 -5.21
C THR A 22 -9.85 -2.76 -5.73
N ALA A 23 -9.90 -3.83 -4.92
CA ALA A 23 -9.43 -5.15 -5.30
C ALA A 23 -10.22 -5.74 -6.46
N ARG A 24 -11.55 -5.54 -6.47
CA ARG A 24 -12.39 -5.92 -7.61
C ARG A 24 -11.94 -5.25 -8.90
N LEU A 25 -11.72 -3.94 -8.87
CA LEU A 25 -11.25 -3.18 -10.03
C LEU A 25 -9.85 -3.62 -10.47
N ILE A 26 -8.95 -3.91 -9.52
CA ILE A 26 -7.60 -4.41 -9.81
C ILE A 26 -7.69 -5.77 -10.50
N LYS A 27 -8.50 -6.69 -9.97
CA LYS A 27 -8.70 -8.02 -10.53
C LYS A 27 -9.23 -7.97 -11.95
N GLU A 28 -10.24 -7.15 -12.21
CA GLU A 28 -10.83 -6.95 -13.54
C GLU A 28 -9.80 -6.44 -14.56
N ALA A 29 -8.93 -5.50 -14.16
CA ALA A 29 -8.00 -4.86 -15.08
C ALA A 29 -6.64 -5.58 -15.24
N THR A 30 -6.22 -6.37 -14.26
CA THR A 30 -4.83 -6.89 -14.19
C THR A 30 -4.71 -8.38 -13.95
N ALA A 31 -5.81 -9.05 -13.57
CA ALA A 31 -5.85 -10.43 -13.07
C ALA A 31 -5.08 -10.67 -11.75
N LEU A 32 -4.56 -9.62 -11.09
CA LEU A 32 -4.02 -9.70 -9.74
C LEU A 32 -5.15 -9.99 -8.75
N GLN A 33 -4.84 -10.70 -7.66
CA GLN A 33 -5.81 -11.06 -6.62
C GLN A 33 -5.33 -10.56 -5.25
N PRO A 34 -5.44 -9.25 -4.96
CA PRO A 34 -5.11 -8.74 -3.64
C PRO A 34 -5.98 -9.37 -2.56
N GLU A 35 -5.41 -9.62 -1.39
CA GLU A 35 -6.15 -9.92 -0.18
C GLU A 35 -7.04 -8.72 0.18
N THR A 36 -8.26 -9.02 0.63
CA THR A 36 -9.26 -8.00 0.94
C THR A 36 -9.74 -8.13 2.37
N TYR A 37 -9.85 -6.99 3.04
CA TYR A 37 -10.48 -6.87 4.35
C TYR A 37 -11.88 -6.22 4.24
N SER A 38 -12.56 -6.07 5.38
CA SER A 38 -13.95 -5.61 5.50
C SER A 38 -14.28 -4.30 4.78
N SER A 39 -15.59 -4.03 4.64
CA SER A 39 -16.14 -3.12 3.63
C SER A 39 -15.97 -1.61 3.88
N ASP A 40 -15.77 -1.15 5.11
CA ASP A 40 -15.67 0.28 5.41
C ASP A 40 -14.22 0.79 5.39
N MET A 41 -14.02 2.01 4.88
CA MET A 41 -12.66 2.56 4.69
C MET A 41 -11.93 2.80 6.01
N ASP A 42 -12.64 3.15 7.09
CA ASP A 42 -12.02 3.39 8.39
C ASP A 42 -11.46 2.11 9.02
N SER A 43 -12.20 0.99 8.93
CA SER A 43 -11.72 -0.31 9.40
C SER A 43 -10.53 -0.79 8.57
N ILE A 44 -10.51 -0.54 7.26
CA ILE A 44 -9.34 -0.81 6.41
C ILE A 44 -8.13 -0.02 6.90
N TYR A 45 -8.23 1.30 7.08
CA TYR A 45 -7.10 2.11 7.52
C TYR A 45 -6.63 1.71 8.93
N SER A 46 -7.55 1.42 9.84
CA SER A 46 -7.23 0.92 11.17
C SER A 46 -6.49 -0.42 11.12
N ARG A 47 -6.94 -1.36 10.28
CA ARG A 47 -6.28 -2.64 10.06
C ARG A 47 -4.89 -2.46 9.48
N LEU A 48 -4.75 -1.67 8.41
CA LEU A 48 -3.45 -1.38 7.80
C LEU A 48 -2.50 -0.70 8.78
N SER A 49 -3.02 0.19 9.65
CA SER A 49 -2.24 0.83 10.72
C SER A 49 -1.71 -0.19 11.73
N SER A 50 -2.52 -1.18 12.12
CA SER A 50 -2.04 -2.30 12.95
C SER A 50 -0.96 -3.11 12.24
N LEU A 51 -1.18 -3.51 10.97
CA LEU A 51 -0.17 -4.25 10.21
C LEU A 51 1.14 -3.45 10.08
N ALA A 52 1.04 -2.15 9.83
CA ALA A 52 2.19 -1.25 9.79
C ALA A 52 2.92 -1.21 11.13
N LEU A 53 2.20 -1.08 12.24
CA LEU A 53 2.76 -1.01 13.59
C LEU A 53 3.46 -2.31 14.02
N TYR A 54 2.95 -3.47 13.57
CA TYR A 54 3.57 -4.79 13.81
C TYR A 54 4.58 -5.19 12.72
N ASN A 55 4.94 -4.26 11.82
CA ASN A 55 5.93 -4.48 10.76
C ASN A 55 5.57 -5.61 9.76
N GLU A 56 4.26 -5.88 9.60
CA GLU A 56 3.68 -6.90 8.72
C GLU A 56 3.39 -6.38 7.30
N ILE A 57 3.68 -5.10 7.02
CA ILE A 57 3.66 -4.52 5.67
C ILE A 57 4.99 -3.80 5.38
N ASP A 58 5.37 -3.80 4.10
CA ASP A 58 6.66 -3.25 3.67
C ASP A 58 6.54 -1.92 2.94
N ALA A 59 5.40 -1.65 2.32
CA ALA A 59 5.16 -0.41 1.60
C ALA A 59 3.65 -0.11 1.53
N VAL A 60 3.31 1.18 1.47
CA VAL A 60 1.91 1.62 1.32
C VAL A 60 1.75 2.54 0.12
N ILE A 61 0.79 2.24 -0.76
CA ILE A 61 0.42 3.13 -1.87
C ILE A 61 -1.01 3.61 -1.64
N CYS A 62 -1.14 4.88 -1.28
CA CYS A 62 -2.41 5.52 -0.92
C CYS A 62 -2.62 6.80 -1.76
N ILE A 63 -2.88 6.61 -3.06
CA ILE A 63 -3.11 7.73 -3.99
C ILE A 63 -4.39 8.47 -3.57
N ARG A 64 -4.24 9.74 -3.21
CA ARG A 64 -5.32 10.58 -2.67
C ARG A 64 -5.61 11.80 -3.54
N ASP A 65 -6.81 12.33 -3.41
CA ASP A 65 -7.17 13.64 -3.93
C ASP A 65 -6.74 14.72 -2.93
N PRO A 66 -5.86 15.67 -3.29
CA PRO A 66 -5.41 16.72 -2.36
C PRO A 66 -6.53 17.70 -1.95
N ALA A 67 -7.64 17.76 -2.69
CA ALA A 67 -8.79 18.59 -2.34
C ALA A 67 -9.67 17.95 -1.26
N ILE A 68 -9.53 16.64 -1.01
CA ILE A 68 -10.31 15.90 -0.04
C ILE A 68 -9.49 15.74 1.25
N PRO A 69 -9.97 16.25 2.39
CA PRO A 69 -9.29 16.04 3.67
C PRO A 69 -9.11 14.55 3.99
N SER A 70 -7.93 14.20 4.48
CA SER A 70 -7.64 12.84 4.94
C SER A 70 -8.47 12.50 6.19
N PRO A 71 -9.16 11.35 6.24
CA PRO A 71 -9.74 10.84 7.49
C PRO A 71 -8.67 10.65 8.57
N GLU A 72 -9.06 10.73 9.85
CA GLU A 72 -8.13 10.50 10.97
C GLU A 72 -7.50 9.11 10.92
N SER A 73 -8.28 8.09 10.55
CA SER A 73 -7.83 6.70 10.39
C SER A 73 -6.67 6.58 9.39
N GLN A 74 -6.73 7.32 8.28
CA GLN A 74 -5.67 7.40 7.28
C GLN A 74 -4.41 8.09 7.83
N GLN A 75 -4.56 9.13 8.65
CA GLN A 75 -3.42 9.80 9.29
C GLN A 75 -2.71 8.86 10.27
N ARG A 76 -3.46 8.06 11.04
CA ARG A 76 -2.90 7.05 11.94
C ARG A 76 -2.11 5.99 11.18
N LEU A 77 -2.58 5.57 10.00
CA LEU A 77 -1.79 4.67 9.13
C LEU A 77 -0.42 5.25 8.79
N PHE A 78 -0.35 6.53 8.39
CA PHE A 78 0.94 7.16 8.08
C PHE A 78 1.84 7.28 9.31
N GLN A 79 1.28 7.62 10.47
CA GLN A 79 2.03 7.62 11.73
C GLN A 79 2.58 6.23 12.07
N SER A 80 1.81 5.17 11.87
CA SER A 80 2.29 3.79 12.05
C SER A 80 3.38 3.42 11.05
N CYS A 81 3.31 3.93 9.82
CA CYS A 81 4.38 3.76 8.84
C CYS A 81 5.68 4.44 9.30
N ASP A 82 5.59 5.66 9.84
CA ASP A 82 6.74 6.40 10.34
C ASP A 82 7.46 5.66 11.48
N VAL A 83 6.72 5.01 12.39
CA VAL A 83 7.29 4.24 13.52
C VAL A 83 8.25 3.14 13.04
N ASN A 84 7.87 2.41 11.98
CA ASN A 84 8.65 1.29 11.46
C ASN A 84 9.40 1.62 10.17
N SER A 85 9.56 2.91 9.83
CA SER A 85 10.23 3.36 8.60
C SER A 85 9.68 2.67 7.33
N ILE A 86 8.37 2.47 7.27
CA ILE A 86 7.66 1.91 6.12
C ILE A 86 7.48 3.03 5.10
N PRO A 87 8.05 2.93 3.88
CA PRO A 87 7.83 3.93 2.85
C PRO A 87 6.37 3.91 2.39
N PHE A 88 5.80 5.11 2.22
CA PHE A 88 4.46 5.27 1.67
C PHE A 88 4.40 6.34 0.59
N ALA A 89 3.50 6.16 -0.37
CA ALA A 89 3.26 7.07 -1.47
C ALA A 89 1.82 7.60 -1.44
N THR A 90 1.66 8.93 -1.51
CA THR A 90 0.33 9.58 -1.53
C THR A 90 -0.08 10.12 -2.90
N ASN A 91 0.82 10.06 -3.88
CA ASN A 91 0.59 10.49 -5.25
C ASN A 91 1.26 9.51 -6.23
N THR A 92 0.92 9.61 -7.51
CA THR A 92 1.40 8.68 -8.54
C THR A 92 2.90 8.78 -8.78
N ALA A 93 3.49 9.97 -8.78
CA ALA A 93 4.93 10.14 -9.02
C ALA A 93 5.76 9.46 -7.92
N THR A 94 5.37 9.62 -6.65
CA THR A 94 6.03 8.93 -5.53
C THR A 94 5.77 7.41 -5.59
N ALA A 95 4.57 6.98 -5.98
CA ALA A 95 4.24 5.56 -6.11
C ALA A 95 5.09 4.86 -7.19
N GLU A 96 5.36 5.56 -8.29
CA GLU A 96 6.23 5.09 -9.38
C GLU A 96 7.68 4.93 -8.94
N ILE A 97 8.22 5.93 -8.25
CA ILE A 97 9.57 5.82 -7.66
C ILE A 97 9.63 4.63 -6.69
N LEU A 98 8.62 4.49 -5.83
CA LEU A 98 8.58 3.45 -4.81
C LEU A 98 8.50 2.04 -5.42
N VAL A 99 7.61 1.79 -6.39
CA VAL A 99 7.47 0.45 -7.00
C VAL A 99 8.70 0.06 -7.82
N LEU A 100 9.36 1.02 -8.46
CA LEU A 100 10.62 0.78 -9.18
C LEU A 100 11.77 0.50 -8.20
N ALA A 101 11.83 1.21 -7.08
CA ALA A 101 12.82 0.97 -6.03
C ALA A 101 12.66 -0.44 -5.41
N ILE A 102 11.41 -0.84 -5.12
CA ILE A 102 11.09 -2.20 -4.68
C ILE A 102 11.57 -3.23 -5.70
N ASN A 103 11.28 -3.04 -6.99
CA ASN A 103 11.73 -3.97 -8.04
C ASN A 103 13.26 -4.06 -8.18
N ARG A 104 14.01 -3.03 -7.76
CA ARG A 104 15.48 -3.04 -7.74
C ARG A 104 16.07 -3.68 -6.49
N GLY A 105 15.27 -3.95 -5.46
CA GLY A 105 15.73 -4.42 -4.15
C GLY A 105 16.19 -3.29 -3.21
N ASP A 106 15.84 -2.03 -3.49
CA ASP A 106 16.24 -0.89 -2.66
C ASP A 106 15.57 -0.94 -1.25
N LEU A 107 14.58 -1.82 -1.08
CA LEU A 107 13.82 -2.01 0.15
C LEU A 107 14.31 -3.22 0.99
N ASP A 108 15.24 -4.02 0.46
CA ASP A 108 15.68 -5.30 1.05
C ASP A 108 16.29 -5.15 2.46
N TRP A 109 16.78 -3.96 2.81
CA TRP A 109 17.28 -3.65 4.16
C TRP A 109 16.22 -3.86 5.24
N ARG A 110 14.92 -3.80 4.91
CA ARG A 110 13.83 -4.03 5.87
C ARG A 110 13.76 -5.48 6.36
N GLU A 111 14.21 -6.44 5.55
CA GLU A 111 14.30 -7.85 5.96
C GLU A 111 15.29 -8.05 7.10
N LEU A 112 16.28 -7.16 7.26
CA LEU A 112 17.26 -7.23 8.35
C LEU A 112 16.72 -6.68 9.67
N ILE A 113 15.61 -5.93 9.65
CA ILE A 113 15.03 -5.25 10.83
C ILE A 113 13.80 -6.01 11.33
N ARG A 114 13.22 -6.90 10.51
CA ARG A 114 12.22 -7.90 10.92
C ARG A 114 12.87 -8.91 11.88
N THR A 115 13.02 -8.54 13.15
CA THR A 115 13.56 -9.38 14.23
C THR A 115 12.44 -9.90 15.11
#